data_AF-A0A7C1CYC4-F1
#
_entry.id   AF-A0A7C1CYC4-F1
#
_cell.length_a   1.000
_cell.length_b   1.000
_cell.length_c   1.000
_cell.angle_alpha   90.00
_cell.angle_beta   90.00
_cell.angle_gamma   90.00
#
_symmetry.space_group_name_H-M   'P 1'
#
loop_
_entity.id
_entity.type
_entity.pdbx_description
1 polymer ?
#
loop_
_entity_poly.entity_id
_entity_poly.type
_entity_poly.pdbx_seq_one_letter_code
_entity_poly.pdbx_strand_id
1 'polypeptide(L)'
;ACRSVDVHAWDPWQAAPRPGHATAARSGRRVAATAEPERVGGEPVRSLAGRALQDAAQADALAQAELDRRHANEVVLTGVAAGDPALHPGMVLQVSGLAAAVNGRYVLAGVRHRIDRRRGYLTEIDTSVVESAILPDQGNMTIGLVTDVDDPQGLGRVRVSLPGFADTNSLWLQVLLPGAGREKGLVALPDTGDRVLVMFADDDPAQGVVMGGLYGEVTPPDDAGVAAGVVERFLFRTPGGQHLTLDDGRHRVTVKNDSGEFLELAPDRLRAGNSDGSFIELSSHRVRLHAEVDLEIDAPGRAITIRGKSIDFESA
;
A
#
# COMPACT_ATOMS: atom_id res chain seq x y z
N ALA A 1 2.33 8.60 34.24
CA ALA A 1 2.01 10.00 33.86
C ALA A 1 3.03 10.48 32.83
N CYS A 2 2.70 11.47 32.00
CA CYS A 2 3.64 12.26 31.21
C CYS A 2 3.19 13.72 31.23
N ARG A 3 4.05 14.64 30.78
CA ARG A 3 3.79 16.09 30.74
C ARG A 3 3.61 16.59 29.31
N SER A 4 4.25 15.93 28.35
CA SER A 4 4.00 16.14 26.93
C SER A 4 3.97 14.82 26.19
N VAL A 5 3.43 14.86 24.97
CA VAL A 5 3.49 13.76 24.01
C VAL A 5 4.04 14.30 22.69
N ASP A 6 5.03 13.61 22.16
CA ASP A 6 5.58 13.81 20.83
C ASP A 6 5.15 12.66 19.93
N VAL A 7 4.67 12.98 18.73
CA VAL A 7 4.31 12.00 17.70
C VAL A 7 5.26 12.17 16.53
N HIS A 8 5.94 11.09 16.17
CA HIS A 8 6.76 10.95 14.97
C HIS A 8 6.01 10.06 13.97
N ALA A 9 5.05 10.65 13.27
CA ALA A 9 4.30 10.00 12.20
C ALA A 9 4.90 10.34 10.83
N TRP A 10 4.38 9.70 9.79
CA TRP A 10 4.77 9.91 8.41
C TRP A 10 3.59 9.73 7.46
N ASP A 11 3.63 10.43 6.34
CA ASP A 11 2.66 10.32 5.25
C ASP A 11 3.04 9.14 4.35
N PRO A 12 2.18 8.11 4.25
CA PRO A 12 2.50 6.91 3.46
C PRO A 12 2.57 7.17 1.95
N TRP A 13 2.00 8.26 1.46
CA TRP A 13 1.96 8.58 0.05
C TRP A 13 3.12 9.46 -0.38
N GLN A 14 3.58 10.32 0.52
CA GLN A 14 4.65 11.29 0.24
C GLN A 14 6.00 10.89 0.86
N ALA A 15 6.02 9.84 1.69
CA ALA A 15 7.18 9.47 2.52
C ALA A 15 7.72 10.66 3.33
N ALA A 16 6.82 11.54 3.77
CA ALA A 16 7.16 12.80 4.43
C ALA A 16 6.86 12.72 5.94
N PRO A 17 7.74 13.26 6.82
CA PRO A 17 7.48 13.27 8.24
C PRO A 17 6.25 14.14 8.58
N ARG A 18 5.44 13.65 9.53
CA ARG A 18 4.26 14.33 10.09
C ARG A 18 4.42 14.38 11.62
N PRO A 19 5.15 15.37 12.15
CA PRO A 19 5.28 15.52 13.59
C PRO A 19 3.97 16.04 14.21
N GLY A 20 3.68 15.60 15.43
CA GLY A 20 2.59 16.12 16.25
C GLY A 20 3.05 16.33 17.69
N HIS A 21 2.45 17.28 18.41
CA HIS A 21 2.88 17.61 19.76
C HIS A 21 1.74 18.10 20.66
N ALA A 22 1.74 17.67 21.93
CA ALA A 22 0.81 18.16 22.94
C ALA A 22 1.49 18.35 24.30
N THR A 23 1.22 19.48 24.97
CA THR A 23 1.76 19.82 26.31
C THR A 23 0.69 20.13 27.35
N ALA A 24 -0.55 20.33 26.92
CA ALA A 24 -1.66 20.69 27.79
C ALA A 24 -2.78 19.66 27.65
N ALA A 25 -3.02 18.89 28.72
CA ALA A 25 -4.12 17.94 28.75
C ALA A 25 -5.48 18.66 28.79
N ARG A 26 -6.41 18.22 27.96
CA ARG A 26 -7.82 18.65 27.93
C ARG A 26 -8.64 17.67 28.76
N SER A 27 -8.62 17.86 30.08
CA SER A 27 -9.37 17.03 31.02
C SER A 27 -10.31 17.84 31.89
N GLY A 28 -11.49 17.28 32.18
CA GLY A 28 -12.40 17.82 33.20
C GLY A 28 -11.92 17.59 34.64
N ARG A 29 -10.94 16.70 34.84
CA ARG A 29 -10.34 16.41 36.15
C ARG A 29 -9.57 17.63 36.67
N ARG A 30 -9.84 18.04 37.91
CA ARG A 30 -9.09 19.10 38.60
C ARG A 30 -8.87 18.75 40.07
N VAL A 31 -7.68 18.25 40.36
CA VAL A 31 -7.20 17.89 41.71
C VAL A 31 -5.77 18.36 41.89
N ALA A 32 -5.32 18.52 43.13
CA ALA A 32 -3.94 18.95 43.41
C ALA A 32 -2.93 17.79 43.33
N ALA A 33 -3.39 16.54 43.47
CA ALA A 33 -2.57 15.36 43.36
C ALA A 33 -2.05 15.19 41.93
N THR A 34 -0.73 15.03 41.81
CA THR A 34 -0.03 14.70 40.56
C THR A 34 0.93 13.55 40.83
N ALA A 35 1.24 12.79 39.78
CA ALA A 35 2.30 11.80 39.82
C ALA A 35 3.46 12.33 38.98
N GLU A 36 4.61 12.58 39.60
CA GLU A 36 5.83 12.90 38.86
C GLU A 36 6.33 11.64 38.16
N PRO A 37 6.38 11.61 36.81
CA PRO A 37 6.80 10.42 36.07
C PRO A 37 8.17 9.90 36.53
N GLU A 38 9.09 10.83 36.79
CA GLU A 38 10.47 10.56 37.19
C GLU A 38 10.58 9.79 38.51
N ARG A 39 9.65 10.02 39.45
CA ARG A 39 9.63 9.34 40.76
C ARG A 39 9.30 7.86 40.67
N VAL A 40 8.75 7.42 39.53
CA VAL A 40 8.44 6.01 39.24
C VAL A 40 9.23 5.48 38.04
N GLY A 41 10.34 6.15 37.67
CA GLY A 41 11.21 5.76 36.57
C GLY A 41 10.64 6.01 35.18
N GLY A 42 9.60 6.83 35.05
CA GLY A 42 9.02 7.25 33.77
C GLY A 42 9.62 8.56 33.25
N GLU A 43 9.49 8.78 31.95
CA GLU A 43 9.95 10.00 31.30
C GLU A 43 8.86 11.10 31.27
N PRO A 44 9.25 12.39 31.35
CA PRO A 44 8.30 13.50 31.27
C PRO A 44 7.70 13.66 29.87
N VAL A 45 8.42 13.27 28.83
CA VAL A 45 7.98 13.26 27.45
C VAL A 45 7.64 11.84 27.04
N ARG A 46 6.50 11.65 26.39
CA ARG A 46 6.13 10.36 25.79
C ARG A 46 6.26 10.47 24.27
N SER A 47 7.09 9.65 23.67
CA SER A 47 7.20 9.57 22.21
C SER A 47 6.37 8.43 21.63
N LEU A 48 5.60 8.70 20.59
CA LEU A 48 4.96 7.74 19.71
C LEU A 48 5.66 7.80 18.35
N ALA A 49 5.97 6.66 17.74
CA ALA A 49 6.68 6.61 16.47
C ALA A 49 6.08 5.58 15.52
N GLY A 50 6.30 5.77 14.22
CA GLY A 50 5.98 4.80 13.17
C GLY A 50 4.55 4.84 12.67
N ARG A 51 3.75 5.83 13.07
CA ARG A 51 2.35 5.96 12.64
C ARG A 51 2.22 6.51 11.23
N ALA A 52 1.37 5.90 10.40
CA ALA A 52 1.01 6.40 9.08
C ALA A 52 -0.18 7.36 9.19
N LEU A 53 0.07 8.65 8.97
CA LEU A 53 -0.93 9.72 9.08
C LEU A 53 -0.84 10.64 7.86
N GLN A 54 -1.99 11.01 7.30
CA GLN A 54 -2.05 11.80 6.07
C GLN A 54 -1.73 13.28 6.29
N ASP A 55 -2.05 13.81 7.47
CA ASP A 55 -1.88 15.24 7.77
C ASP A 55 -1.41 15.53 9.20
N ALA A 56 -1.01 16.79 9.44
CA ALA A 56 -0.53 17.26 10.73
C ALA A 56 -1.63 17.32 11.80
N ALA A 57 -2.89 17.57 11.41
CA ALA A 57 -3.99 17.65 12.36
C ALA A 57 -4.28 16.28 12.99
N GLN A 58 -4.14 15.20 12.22
CA GLN A 58 -4.19 13.83 12.73
C GLN A 58 -3.06 13.55 13.72
N ALA A 59 -1.83 14.01 13.44
CA ALA A 59 -0.69 13.82 14.33
C ALA A 59 -0.85 14.56 15.66
N ASP A 60 -1.30 15.82 15.62
CA ASP A 60 -1.62 16.60 16.81
C ASP A 60 -2.80 16.02 17.59
N ALA A 61 -3.84 15.55 16.90
CA ALA A 61 -4.98 14.89 17.54
C ALA A 61 -4.55 13.60 18.25
N LEU A 62 -3.65 12.81 17.66
CA LEU A 62 -3.09 11.62 18.30
C LEU A 62 -2.25 11.97 19.53
N ALA A 63 -1.37 12.98 19.42
CA ALA A 63 -0.56 13.45 20.55
C ALA A 63 -1.46 13.91 21.72
N GLN A 64 -2.49 14.68 21.38
CA GLN A 64 -3.44 15.22 22.34
C GLN A 64 -4.28 14.12 22.99
N ALA A 65 -4.79 13.14 22.22
CA ALA A 65 -5.55 12.02 22.75
C ALA A 65 -4.73 11.17 23.73
N GLU A 66 -3.47 10.90 23.41
CA GLU A 66 -2.57 10.16 24.30
C GLU A 66 -2.28 10.95 25.59
N LEU A 67 -2.07 12.26 25.49
CA LEU A 67 -1.85 13.13 26.65
C LEU A 67 -3.09 13.19 27.55
N ASP A 68 -4.27 13.41 26.95
CA ASP A 68 -5.56 13.49 27.63
C ASP A 68 -5.83 12.20 28.42
N ARG A 69 -5.61 11.04 27.78
CA ARG A 69 -5.78 9.72 28.37
C ARG A 69 -4.83 9.47 29.54
N ARG A 70 -3.54 9.76 29.38
CA ARG A 70 -2.55 9.58 30.45
C ARG A 70 -2.80 10.52 31.62
N HIS A 71 -3.23 11.74 31.35
CA HIS A 71 -3.59 12.70 32.39
C HIS A 71 -4.84 12.28 33.15
N ALA A 72 -5.86 11.75 32.47
CA ALA A 72 -7.06 11.23 33.12
C ALA A 72 -6.73 10.05 34.06
N ASN A 73 -5.83 9.16 33.63
CA ASN A 73 -5.39 8.00 34.42
C ASN A 73 -4.27 8.29 35.44
N GLU A 74 -3.79 9.54 35.54
CA GLU A 74 -2.76 9.92 36.52
C GLU A 74 -3.28 9.84 37.96
N VAL A 75 -4.54 10.25 38.19
CA VAL A 75 -5.23 10.07 39.48
C VAL A 75 -6.64 9.60 39.17
N VAL A 76 -6.91 8.37 39.59
CA VAL A 76 -8.20 7.70 39.43
C VAL A 76 -8.93 7.67 40.76
N LEU A 77 -10.25 7.82 40.71
CA LEU A 77 -11.15 7.58 41.82
C LEU A 77 -12.06 6.40 41.49
N THR A 78 -12.13 5.44 42.41
CA THR A 78 -13.15 4.40 42.40
C THR A 78 -13.91 4.46 43.72
N GLY A 79 -15.19 4.08 43.71
CA GLY A 79 -16.00 4.15 44.91
C GLY A 79 -17.38 3.54 44.77
N VAL A 80 -18.08 3.45 45.90
CA VAL A 80 -19.46 2.98 45.97
C VAL A 80 -20.27 4.04 46.70
N ALA A 81 -21.33 4.53 46.06
CA ALA A 81 -22.30 5.44 46.63
C ALA A 81 -23.64 4.74 46.90
N ALA A 82 -24.47 5.35 47.74
CA ALA A 82 -25.88 5.03 47.78
C ALA A 82 -26.47 5.20 46.36
N GLY A 83 -27.45 4.38 46.03
CA GLY A 83 -28.03 4.34 44.70
C GLY A 83 -28.54 5.70 44.23
N ASP A 84 -27.86 6.23 43.22
CA ASP A 84 -28.17 7.50 42.57
C ASP A 84 -28.19 7.30 41.05
N PRO A 85 -29.36 7.42 40.38
CA PRO A 85 -29.49 7.23 38.95
C PRO A 85 -29.04 8.45 38.13
N ALA A 86 -28.75 9.59 38.77
CA ALA A 86 -28.20 10.76 38.08
C ALA A 86 -26.71 10.58 37.74
N LEU A 87 -26.02 9.64 38.39
CA LEU A 87 -24.63 9.33 38.08
C LEU A 87 -24.55 8.54 36.77
N HIS A 88 -23.90 9.10 35.77
CA HIS A 88 -23.64 8.45 34.48
C HIS A 88 -22.25 8.81 33.93
N PRO A 89 -21.68 8.01 33.01
CA PRO A 89 -20.44 8.36 32.33
C PRO A 89 -20.50 9.76 31.68
N GLY A 90 -19.39 10.49 31.71
CA GLY A 90 -19.27 11.89 31.26
C GLY A 90 -19.66 12.93 32.31
N MET A 91 -20.32 12.54 33.42
CA MET A 91 -20.67 13.48 34.49
C MET A 91 -19.43 13.96 35.26
N VAL A 92 -19.39 15.25 35.58
CA VAL A 92 -18.37 15.83 36.48
C VAL A 92 -18.82 15.68 37.93
N LEU A 93 -18.04 14.95 38.72
CA LEU A 93 -18.26 14.74 40.14
C LEU A 93 -17.35 15.66 40.96
N GLN A 94 -17.93 16.39 41.92
CA GLN A 94 -17.16 17.14 42.92
C GLN A 94 -16.97 16.27 44.17
N VAL A 95 -15.72 16.05 44.56
CA VAL A 95 -15.34 15.22 45.71
C VAL A 95 -14.72 16.09 46.79
N SER A 96 -15.16 15.88 48.02
CA SER A 96 -14.71 16.57 49.23
C SER A 96 -14.68 15.61 50.43
N GLY A 97 -13.96 15.98 51.49
CA GLY A 97 -13.86 15.16 52.70
C GLY A 97 -12.76 14.09 52.66
N LEU A 98 -11.94 14.08 51.61
CA LEU A 98 -10.72 13.28 51.51
C LEU A 98 -9.49 14.15 51.84
N ALA A 99 -8.28 13.56 51.72
CA ALA A 99 -7.03 14.32 51.84
C ALA A 99 -7.00 15.48 50.85
N ALA A 100 -6.42 16.62 51.25
CA ALA A 100 -6.46 17.86 50.47
C ALA A 100 -5.97 17.70 49.02
N ALA A 101 -4.98 16.83 48.80
CA ALA A 101 -4.43 16.55 47.47
C ALA A 101 -5.45 15.91 46.51
N VAL A 102 -6.36 15.08 47.01
CA VAL A 102 -7.31 14.30 46.17
C VAL A 102 -8.73 14.88 46.16
N ASN A 103 -9.00 15.95 46.93
CA ASN A 103 -10.24 16.69 46.78
C ASN A 103 -10.26 17.45 45.45
N GLY A 104 -11.43 17.53 44.82
CA GLY A 104 -11.58 18.26 43.56
C GLY A 104 -12.59 17.64 42.61
N ARG A 105 -12.44 17.98 41.33
CA ARG A 105 -13.32 17.54 40.25
C ARG A 105 -12.78 16.30 39.57
N TYR A 106 -13.67 15.34 39.33
CA TYR A 106 -13.42 14.13 38.56
C TYR A 106 -14.45 14.00 37.45
N VAL A 107 -14.14 13.23 36.41
CA VAL A 107 -15.09 12.88 35.35
C VAL A 107 -15.36 11.38 35.44
N LEU A 108 -16.63 10.99 35.55
CA LEU A 108 -17.00 9.57 35.59
C LEU A 108 -16.77 8.94 34.21
N ALA A 109 -16.02 7.85 34.17
CA ALA A 109 -15.76 7.07 32.96
C ALA A 109 -16.60 5.79 32.94
N GLY A 110 -16.87 5.21 34.12
CA GLY A 110 -17.73 4.04 34.29
C GLY A 110 -18.67 4.20 35.49
N VAL A 111 -19.92 3.79 35.31
CA VAL A 111 -20.92 3.73 36.39
C VAL A 111 -21.65 2.39 36.30
N ARG A 112 -21.77 1.69 37.42
CA ARG A 112 -22.55 0.47 37.52
C ARG A 112 -23.57 0.58 38.65
N HIS A 113 -24.85 0.60 38.29
CA HIS A 113 -25.95 0.50 39.22
C HIS A 113 -26.21 -0.97 39.55
N ARG A 114 -26.23 -1.32 40.84
CA ARG A 114 -26.57 -2.66 41.32
C ARG A 114 -27.74 -2.56 42.27
N ILE A 115 -28.80 -3.28 41.96
CA ILE A 115 -30.01 -3.35 42.77
C ILE A 115 -30.16 -4.80 43.19
N ASP A 116 -29.99 -5.08 44.48
CA ASP A 116 -30.18 -6.41 45.03
C ASP A 116 -30.87 -6.40 46.40
N ARG A 117 -31.49 -7.51 46.77
CA ARG A 117 -32.30 -7.61 48.01
C ARG A 117 -31.48 -7.52 49.31
N ARG A 118 -30.16 -7.75 49.26
CA ARG A 118 -29.29 -7.77 50.43
C ARG A 118 -28.61 -6.43 50.66
N ARG A 119 -28.19 -5.75 49.59
CA ARG A 119 -27.42 -4.50 49.61
C ARG A 119 -28.24 -3.27 49.22
N GLY A 120 -29.48 -3.48 48.76
CA GLY A 120 -30.33 -2.41 48.25
C GLY A 120 -29.86 -1.91 46.89
N TYR A 121 -30.02 -0.61 46.65
CA TYR A 121 -29.53 0.07 45.45
C TYR A 121 -28.19 0.75 45.75
N LEU A 122 -27.15 0.35 45.04
CA LEU A 122 -25.81 0.93 45.09
C LEU A 122 -25.38 1.40 43.70
N THR A 123 -24.56 2.44 43.66
CA THR A 123 -23.88 2.90 42.44
C THR A 123 -22.37 2.77 42.63
N GLU A 124 -21.73 1.88 41.88
CA GLU A 124 -20.28 1.77 41.77
C GLU A 124 -19.80 2.79 40.72
N ILE A 125 -18.81 3.62 41.05
CA ILE A 125 -18.25 4.66 40.18
C ILE A 125 -16.77 4.42 39.89
N ASP A 126 -16.34 4.79 38.69
CA ASP A 126 -14.96 4.68 38.20
C ASP A 126 -14.62 5.87 37.29
N THR A 127 -13.45 6.46 37.47
CA THR A 127 -12.94 7.56 36.63
C THR A 127 -11.79 7.14 35.72
N SER A 128 -11.39 5.87 35.72
CA SER A 128 -10.34 5.35 34.86
C SER A 128 -10.80 5.29 33.41
N VAL A 129 -9.96 5.78 32.51
CA VAL A 129 -10.16 5.68 31.07
C VAL A 129 -9.52 4.37 30.62
N VAL A 130 -10.36 3.44 30.16
CA VAL A 130 -9.92 2.13 29.68
C VAL A 130 -9.03 2.33 28.43
N GLU A 131 -7.92 1.60 28.38
CA GLU A 131 -7.14 1.50 27.15
C GLU A 131 -7.98 0.76 26.11
N SER A 132 -8.12 1.34 24.92
CA SER A 132 -8.74 0.62 23.81
C SER A 132 -8.00 -0.71 23.64
N ALA A 133 -8.76 -1.81 23.60
CA ALA A 133 -8.18 -3.11 23.33
C ALA A 133 -7.37 -3.00 22.04
N ILE A 134 -6.10 -3.43 22.09
CA ILE A 134 -5.31 -3.62 20.90
C ILE A 134 -6.06 -4.70 20.12
N LEU A 135 -6.76 -4.32 19.05
CA LEU A 135 -7.30 -5.30 18.13
C LEU A 135 -6.09 -6.08 17.59
N PRO A 136 -6.14 -7.42 17.57
CA PRO A 136 -5.09 -8.19 16.94
C PRO A 136 -4.96 -7.71 15.51
N ASP A 137 -3.71 -7.40 15.12
CA ASP A 137 -3.31 -6.98 13.78
C ASP A 137 -4.01 -7.89 12.76
N GLN A 138 -5.07 -7.37 12.13
CA GLN A 138 -5.70 -8.08 11.02
C GLN A 138 -4.68 -7.90 9.90
N GLY A 139 -4.25 -8.98 9.25
CA GLY A 139 -3.13 -8.92 8.31
C GLY A 139 -3.25 -7.71 7.37
N ASN A 140 -2.17 -6.95 7.25
CA ASN A 140 -2.12 -5.67 6.55
C ASN A 140 -2.23 -5.77 5.01
N MET A 141 -2.80 -6.85 4.49
CA MET A 141 -2.92 -7.11 3.06
C MET A 141 -4.27 -7.73 2.72
N THR A 142 -4.80 -7.37 1.56
CA THR A 142 -6.02 -7.97 1.00
C THR A 142 -5.94 -8.10 -0.51
N ILE A 143 -6.85 -8.89 -1.09
CA ILE A 143 -7.02 -8.97 -2.54
C ILE A 143 -8.13 -8.00 -2.94
N GLY A 144 -7.89 -7.22 -3.99
CA GLY A 144 -8.89 -6.33 -4.57
C GLY A 144 -9.00 -6.50 -6.07
N LEU A 145 -10.05 -5.89 -6.64
CA LEU A 145 -10.32 -5.86 -8.07
C LEU A 145 -10.19 -4.44 -8.59
N VAL A 146 -9.37 -4.21 -9.60
CA VAL A 146 -9.21 -2.87 -10.19
C VAL A 146 -10.53 -2.44 -10.84
N THR A 147 -11.02 -1.27 -10.48
CA THR A 147 -12.29 -0.72 -10.98
C THR A 147 -12.10 0.49 -11.88
N ASP A 148 -10.98 1.20 -11.77
CA ASP A 148 -10.68 2.37 -12.58
C ASP A 148 -9.17 2.60 -12.67
N VAL A 149 -8.71 3.04 -13.83
CA VAL A 149 -7.31 3.33 -14.16
C VAL A 149 -7.11 4.73 -14.75
N ASP A 150 -8.19 5.47 -15.01
CA ASP A 150 -8.14 6.82 -15.58
C ASP A 150 -7.94 7.87 -14.48
N ASP A 151 -6.74 7.87 -13.87
CA ASP A 151 -6.39 8.80 -12.80
C ASP A 151 -6.45 10.26 -13.31
N PRO A 152 -7.35 11.11 -12.78
CA PRO A 152 -7.51 12.50 -13.22
C PRO A 152 -6.26 13.36 -13.05
N GLN A 153 -5.31 12.95 -12.21
CA GLN A 153 -4.05 13.66 -11.99
C GLN A 153 -2.89 13.06 -12.80
N GLY A 154 -3.12 11.97 -13.54
CA GLY A 154 -2.11 11.32 -14.36
C GLY A 154 -0.92 10.75 -13.56
N LEU A 155 -1.12 10.36 -12.30
CA LEU A 155 -0.05 9.90 -11.40
C LEU A 155 0.19 8.39 -11.47
N GLY A 156 -0.53 7.67 -12.34
CA GLY A 156 -0.42 6.21 -12.46
C GLY A 156 -1.01 5.44 -11.28
N ARG A 157 -2.05 6.01 -10.64
CA ARG A 157 -2.81 5.35 -9.57
C ARG A 157 -3.99 4.58 -10.13
N VAL A 158 -4.53 3.66 -9.34
CA VAL A 158 -5.74 2.90 -9.70
C VAL A 158 -6.76 2.93 -8.57
N ARG A 159 -8.04 2.73 -8.89
CA ARG A 159 -9.08 2.43 -7.90
C ARG A 159 -9.32 0.93 -7.83
N VAL A 160 -9.64 0.46 -6.64
CA VAL A 160 -9.78 -0.96 -6.35
C VAL A 160 -11.03 -1.17 -5.51
N SER A 161 -11.88 -2.10 -5.92
CA SER A 161 -12.93 -2.66 -5.07
C SER A 161 -12.31 -3.67 -4.11
N LEU A 162 -12.67 -3.58 -2.83
CA LEU A 162 -12.14 -4.41 -1.76
C LEU A 162 -13.23 -5.34 -1.20
N PRO A 163 -13.33 -6.61 -1.66
CA PRO A 163 -14.38 -7.53 -1.22
C PRO A 163 -14.36 -7.82 0.29
N GLY A 164 -13.17 -7.87 0.88
CA GLY A 164 -13.00 -8.03 2.33
C GLY A 164 -13.57 -6.87 3.17
N PHE A 165 -13.89 -5.75 2.53
CA PHE A 165 -14.45 -4.54 3.14
C PHE A 165 -15.82 -4.21 2.54
N ALA A 166 -16.68 -5.23 2.41
CA ALA A 166 -18.05 -5.10 1.87
C ALA A 166 -18.09 -4.45 0.47
N ASP A 167 -17.16 -4.86 -0.40
CA ASP A 167 -17.02 -4.36 -1.77
C ASP A 167 -16.83 -2.83 -1.86
N THR A 168 -16.23 -2.23 -0.82
CA THR A 168 -15.95 -0.80 -0.78
C THR A 168 -14.93 -0.44 -1.85
N ASN A 169 -15.21 0.61 -2.62
CA ASN A 169 -14.26 1.18 -3.56
C ASN A 169 -13.24 2.06 -2.83
N SER A 170 -11.97 1.82 -3.10
CA SER A 170 -10.87 2.63 -2.58
C SER A 170 -10.84 4.04 -3.19
N LEU A 171 -10.05 4.91 -2.57
CA LEU A 171 -9.52 6.09 -3.24
C LEU A 171 -8.52 5.69 -4.33
N TRP A 172 -7.90 6.67 -4.99
CA TRP A 172 -6.79 6.43 -5.93
C TRP A 172 -5.55 5.94 -5.17
N LEU A 173 -5.19 4.67 -5.35
CA LEU A 173 -4.07 4.02 -4.69
C LEU A 173 -2.82 4.02 -5.58
N GLN A 174 -1.66 4.21 -4.97
CA GLN A 174 -0.38 4.08 -5.68
C GLN A 174 -0.14 2.63 -6.07
N VAL A 175 0.53 2.43 -7.21
CA VAL A 175 0.94 1.11 -7.69
C VAL A 175 2.45 0.97 -7.53
N LEU A 176 2.88 -0.09 -6.85
CA LEU A 176 4.28 -0.49 -6.77
C LEU A 176 4.71 -0.99 -8.15
N LEU A 177 5.74 -0.35 -8.70
CA LEU A 177 6.36 -0.73 -9.96
C LEU A 177 7.84 -1.07 -9.75
N PRO A 178 8.43 -2.00 -10.52
CA PRO A 178 9.85 -2.38 -10.40
C PRO A 178 10.82 -1.20 -10.56
N GLY A 179 10.43 -0.16 -11.30
CA GLY A 179 11.16 1.08 -11.41
C GLY A 179 10.21 2.26 -11.61
N ALA A 180 10.20 3.18 -10.65
CA ALA A 180 9.46 4.43 -10.73
C ALA A 180 10.36 5.60 -10.28
N GLY A 181 10.46 6.64 -11.10
CA GLY A 181 11.25 7.82 -10.78
C GLY A 181 10.99 8.96 -11.76
N ARG A 182 11.55 10.14 -11.46
CA ARG A 182 11.40 11.31 -12.33
C ARG A 182 11.97 11.02 -13.72
N GLU A 183 11.10 11.07 -14.73
CA GLU A 183 11.43 10.85 -16.15
C GLU A 183 12.07 9.49 -16.47
N LYS A 184 11.87 8.47 -15.61
CA LYS A 184 12.37 7.11 -15.83
C LYS A 184 11.52 6.06 -15.14
N GLY A 185 11.39 4.87 -15.72
CA GLY A 185 10.75 3.75 -15.06
C GLY A 185 10.29 2.65 -16.00
N LEU A 186 9.70 1.60 -15.40
CA LEU A 186 8.94 0.57 -16.08
C LEU A 186 7.47 0.75 -15.68
N VAL A 187 6.66 1.27 -16.60
CA VAL A 187 5.24 1.53 -16.36
C VAL A 187 4.43 0.40 -16.98
N ALA A 188 3.97 -0.52 -16.13
CA ALA A 188 3.07 -1.60 -16.47
C ALA A 188 1.99 -1.66 -15.37
N LEU A 189 0.95 -0.86 -15.54
CA LEU A 189 -0.15 -0.76 -14.59
C LEU A 189 -1.12 -1.93 -14.76
N PRO A 190 -1.77 -2.41 -13.69
CA PRO A 190 -2.96 -3.24 -13.79
C PRO A 190 -4.06 -2.55 -14.60
N ASP A 191 -4.92 -3.33 -15.25
CA ASP A 191 -6.10 -2.84 -15.97
C ASP A 191 -7.39 -3.11 -15.20
N THR A 192 -8.48 -2.49 -15.62
CA THR A 192 -9.81 -2.69 -15.05
C THR A 192 -10.22 -4.16 -15.12
N GLY A 193 -10.63 -4.73 -13.99
CA GLY A 193 -10.95 -6.15 -13.85
C GLY A 193 -9.76 -7.02 -13.44
N ASP A 194 -8.55 -6.48 -13.36
CA ASP A 194 -7.42 -7.24 -12.82
C ASP A 194 -7.52 -7.40 -11.31
N ARG A 195 -7.14 -8.57 -10.83
CA ARG A 195 -7.02 -8.84 -9.39
C ARG A 195 -5.63 -8.45 -8.92
N VAL A 196 -5.60 -7.69 -7.84
CA VAL A 196 -4.37 -7.12 -7.30
C VAL A 196 -4.23 -7.43 -5.81
N LEU A 197 -2.99 -7.54 -5.36
CA LEU A 197 -2.67 -7.53 -3.93
C LEU A 197 -2.56 -6.08 -3.47
N VAL A 198 -3.28 -5.72 -2.41
CA VAL A 198 -3.24 -4.39 -1.78
C VAL A 198 -2.67 -4.54 -0.39
N MET A 199 -1.70 -3.70 -0.03
CA MET A 199 -1.15 -3.59 1.32
C MET A 199 -1.63 -2.29 1.97
N PHE A 200 -2.01 -2.33 3.24
CA PHE A 200 -2.46 -1.17 4.01
C PHE A 200 -1.38 -0.69 4.96
N ALA A 201 -1.12 0.61 4.97
CA ALA A 201 -0.31 1.23 6.00
C ALA A 201 -1.11 1.29 7.31
N ASP A 202 -0.50 0.89 8.43
CA ASP A 202 -1.14 0.86 9.77
C ASP A 202 -2.53 0.16 9.82
N ASP A 203 -2.74 -0.85 8.97
CA ASP A 203 -4.03 -1.57 8.86
C ASP A 203 -5.22 -0.64 8.53
N ASP A 204 -4.96 0.48 7.84
CA ASP A 204 -5.97 1.43 7.38
C ASP A 204 -6.29 1.20 5.89
N PRO A 205 -7.50 0.71 5.54
CA PRO A 205 -7.92 0.51 4.16
C PRO A 205 -7.94 1.80 3.32
N ALA A 206 -8.02 2.97 3.96
CA ALA A 206 -7.91 4.25 3.29
C ALA A 206 -6.46 4.59 2.87
N GLN A 207 -5.47 3.85 3.38
CA GLN A 207 -4.04 4.06 3.16
C GLN A 207 -3.41 2.84 2.47
N GLY A 208 -3.97 2.45 1.33
CA GLY A 208 -3.52 1.30 0.54
C GLY A 208 -2.43 1.62 -0.49
N VAL A 209 -1.62 0.60 -0.80
CA VAL A 209 -0.70 0.54 -1.95
C VAL A 209 -0.95 -0.77 -2.69
N VAL A 210 -1.14 -0.69 -4.01
CA VAL A 210 -1.25 -1.84 -4.89
C VAL A 210 0.14 -2.42 -5.11
N MET A 211 0.36 -3.66 -4.69
CA MET A 211 1.66 -4.34 -4.78
C MET A 211 1.90 -4.97 -6.15
N GLY A 212 0.83 -5.32 -6.89
CA GLY A 212 0.90 -5.92 -8.21
C GLY A 212 -0.31 -6.81 -8.53
N GLY A 213 -0.38 -7.26 -9.78
CA GLY A 213 -1.41 -8.19 -10.27
C GLY A 213 -1.16 -9.65 -9.87
N LEU A 214 -2.23 -10.44 -9.75
CA LEU A 214 -2.19 -11.84 -9.34
C LEU A 214 -2.75 -12.78 -10.41
N TYR A 215 -1.88 -13.60 -10.99
CA TYR A 215 -2.30 -14.80 -11.73
C TYR A 215 -2.83 -15.88 -10.78
N GLY A 216 -3.68 -16.78 -11.29
CA GLY A 216 -4.22 -17.93 -10.55
C GLY A 216 -5.64 -18.31 -10.95
N GLU A 217 -6.55 -17.33 -11.01
CA GLU A 217 -7.89 -17.50 -11.64
C GLU A 217 -7.84 -17.13 -13.11
N VAL A 218 -7.06 -16.09 -13.44
CA VAL A 218 -6.67 -15.78 -14.81
C VAL A 218 -5.34 -16.47 -15.09
N THR A 219 -5.25 -17.12 -16.24
CA THR A 219 -4.03 -17.76 -16.72
C THR A 219 -3.08 -16.72 -17.32
N PRO A 220 -1.76 -16.84 -17.11
CA PRO A 220 -0.80 -16.04 -17.85
C PRO A 220 -0.95 -16.26 -19.36
N PRO A 221 -0.57 -15.28 -20.19
CA PRO A 221 -0.58 -15.45 -21.64
C PRO A 221 0.27 -16.64 -22.08
N ASP A 222 -0.24 -17.41 -23.05
CA ASP A 222 0.32 -18.67 -23.57
C ASP A 222 0.43 -19.78 -22.51
N ASP A 223 1.40 -19.69 -21.60
CA ASP A 223 1.57 -20.55 -20.43
C ASP A 223 2.46 -19.86 -19.38
N ALA A 224 2.73 -20.53 -18.26
CA ALA A 224 3.55 -20.00 -17.17
C ALA A 224 5.07 -19.96 -17.47
N GLY A 225 5.49 -20.33 -18.67
CA GLY A 225 6.90 -20.45 -19.06
C GLY A 225 7.59 -21.67 -18.45
N VAL A 226 6.82 -22.67 -17.99
CA VAL A 226 7.31 -23.85 -17.27
C VAL A 226 7.26 -25.08 -18.17
N ALA A 227 8.40 -25.73 -18.35
CA ALA A 227 8.53 -27.02 -19.02
C ALA A 227 9.26 -28.00 -18.10
N ALA A 228 8.77 -29.25 -18.01
CA ALA A 228 9.34 -30.30 -17.16
C ALA A 228 9.62 -29.87 -15.68
N GLY A 229 8.81 -28.96 -15.14
CA GLY A 229 8.96 -28.45 -13.77
C GLY A 229 10.02 -27.37 -13.57
N VAL A 230 10.61 -26.86 -14.66
CA VAL A 230 11.61 -25.78 -14.66
C VAL A 230 11.06 -24.57 -15.42
N VAL A 231 11.35 -23.36 -14.91
CA VAL A 231 11.06 -22.12 -15.63
C VAL A 231 12.11 -21.96 -16.72
N GLU A 232 11.69 -22.02 -17.98
CA GLU A 232 12.57 -21.91 -19.14
C GLU A 232 12.24 -20.69 -20.00
N ARG A 233 11.13 -20.00 -19.74
CA ARG A 233 10.69 -18.88 -20.58
C ARG A 233 10.15 -17.71 -19.78
N PHE A 234 10.61 -16.51 -20.12
CA PHE A 234 10.03 -15.25 -19.68
C PHE A 234 9.30 -14.56 -20.84
N LEU A 235 8.12 -14.04 -20.53
CA LEU A 235 7.26 -13.35 -21.48
C LEU A 235 6.83 -12.01 -20.89
N PHE A 236 7.04 -10.95 -21.67
CA PHE A 236 6.37 -9.67 -21.48
C PHE A 236 5.38 -9.50 -22.62
N ARG A 237 4.09 -9.32 -22.31
CA ARG A 237 3.03 -9.14 -23.32
C ARG A 237 2.11 -7.98 -22.93
N THR A 238 1.83 -7.10 -23.88
CA THR A 238 0.87 -6.00 -23.70
C THR A 238 -0.56 -6.47 -23.98
N PRO A 239 -1.60 -5.76 -23.51
CA PRO A 239 -3.00 -6.08 -23.82
C PRO A 239 -3.28 -6.14 -25.34
N GLY A 240 -2.60 -5.30 -26.13
CA GLY A 240 -2.70 -5.29 -27.58
C GLY A 240 -2.04 -6.49 -28.28
N GLY A 241 -1.24 -7.30 -27.57
CA GLY A 241 -0.63 -8.51 -28.13
C GLY A 241 0.84 -8.38 -28.53
N GLN A 242 1.46 -7.22 -28.35
CA GLN A 242 2.90 -7.05 -28.54
C GLN A 242 3.65 -7.81 -27.46
N HIS A 243 4.74 -8.49 -27.79
CA HIS A 243 5.46 -9.30 -26.84
C HIS A 243 6.98 -9.38 -27.07
N LEU A 244 7.69 -9.52 -25.95
CA LEU A 244 9.11 -9.88 -25.86
C LEU A 244 9.20 -11.23 -25.13
N THR A 245 9.93 -12.17 -25.72
CA THR A 245 10.10 -13.52 -25.18
C THR A 245 11.58 -13.87 -25.08
N LEU A 246 11.99 -14.38 -23.91
CA LEU A 246 13.28 -15.03 -23.68
C LEU A 246 13.00 -16.50 -23.39
N ASP A 247 13.44 -17.41 -24.25
CA ASP A 247 13.14 -18.85 -24.23
C ASP A 247 14.47 -19.62 -24.13
N ASP A 248 14.84 -20.03 -22.92
CA ASP A 248 16.07 -20.78 -22.64
C ASP A 248 16.00 -22.21 -23.19
N GLY A 249 14.82 -22.84 -23.17
CA GLY A 249 14.61 -24.20 -23.70
C GLY A 249 14.90 -24.29 -25.20
N ARG A 250 14.69 -23.20 -25.95
CA ARG A 250 15.05 -23.09 -27.37
C ARG A 250 16.27 -22.19 -27.63
N HIS A 251 16.86 -21.62 -26.58
CA HIS A 251 17.93 -20.62 -26.66
C HIS A 251 17.60 -19.46 -27.63
N ARG A 252 16.39 -18.91 -27.50
CA ARG A 252 15.84 -17.94 -28.45
C ARG A 252 15.33 -16.69 -27.75
N VAL A 253 15.61 -15.53 -28.34
CA VAL A 253 14.99 -14.25 -27.98
C VAL A 253 14.11 -13.78 -29.13
N THR A 254 12.91 -13.29 -28.83
CA THR A 254 11.96 -12.86 -29.86
C THR A 254 11.24 -11.59 -29.45
N VAL A 255 11.13 -10.64 -30.37
CA VAL A 255 10.25 -9.46 -30.27
C VAL A 255 9.23 -9.54 -31.38
N LYS A 256 7.95 -9.39 -31.04
CA LYS A 256 6.83 -9.40 -31.99
C LYS A 256 5.81 -8.34 -31.65
N ASN A 257 5.23 -7.75 -32.67
CA ASN A 257 4.00 -6.97 -32.48
C ASN A 257 2.76 -7.85 -32.71
N ASP A 258 1.58 -7.24 -32.65
CA ASP A 258 0.30 -7.91 -32.87
C ASP A 258 0.01 -8.23 -34.34
N SER A 259 0.67 -7.52 -35.25
CA SER A 259 0.45 -7.58 -36.70
C SER A 259 1.27 -8.69 -37.36
N GLY A 260 2.25 -9.26 -36.65
CA GLY A 260 3.00 -10.44 -37.06
C GLY A 260 4.44 -10.16 -37.49
N GLU A 261 4.86 -8.90 -37.51
CA GLU A 261 6.26 -8.53 -37.66
C GLU A 261 7.08 -9.02 -36.46
N PHE A 262 8.30 -9.45 -36.74
CA PHE A 262 9.15 -10.05 -35.73
C PHE A 262 10.63 -9.80 -35.93
N LEU A 263 11.34 -9.86 -34.80
CA LEU A 263 12.78 -10.04 -34.71
C LEU A 263 13.07 -11.28 -33.88
N GLU A 264 13.85 -12.21 -34.42
CA GLU A 264 14.21 -13.49 -33.79
C GLU A 264 15.73 -13.63 -33.74
N LEU A 265 16.26 -13.90 -32.55
CA LEU A 265 17.62 -14.32 -32.32
C LEU A 265 17.60 -15.77 -31.85
N ALA A 266 18.07 -16.70 -32.67
CA ALA A 266 18.17 -18.12 -32.38
C ALA A 266 19.63 -18.59 -32.49
N PRO A 267 19.99 -19.80 -32.01
CA PRO A 267 21.39 -20.26 -32.00
C PRO A 267 22.02 -20.39 -33.38
N ASP A 268 21.21 -20.71 -34.38
CA ASP A 268 21.63 -21.01 -35.76
C ASP A 268 21.35 -19.86 -36.74
N ARG A 269 20.48 -18.90 -36.37
CA ARG A 269 20.07 -17.79 -37.24
C ARG A 269 19.61 -16.55 -36.48
N LEU A 270 19.79 -15.41 -37.13
CA LEU A 270 19.13 -14.14 -36.82
C LEU A 270 18.10 -13.87 -37.93
N ARG A 271 16.86 -13.55 -37.60
CA ARG A 271 15.82 -13.30 -38.60
C ARG A 271 14.94 -12.11 -38.23
N ALA A 272 14.69 -11.23 -39.18
CA ALA A 272 13.70 -10.17 -39.08
C ALA A 272 12.73 -10.30 -40.26
N GLY A 273 11.42 -10.22 -40.03
CA GLY A 273 10.44 -10.41 -41.09
C GLY A 273 9.08 -9.81 -40.77
N ASN A 274 8.23 -9.76 -41.78
CA ASN A 274 6.85 -9.31 -41.67
C ASN A 274 5.84 -10.46 -41.84
N SER A 275 4.56 -10.14 -41.63
CA SER A 275 3.44 -11.06 -41.79
C SER A 275 3.24 -11.56 -43.21
N ASP A 276 3.67 -10.78 -44.21
CA ASP A 276 3.50 -11.07 -45.64
C ASP A 276 4.53 -12.08 -46.17
N GLY A 277 5.51 -12.46 -45.36
CA GLY A 277 6.53 -13.47 -45.71
C GLY A 277 7.86 -12.91 -46.20
N SER A 278 8.02 -11.58 -46.28
CA SER A 278 9.31 -10.95 -46.57
C SER A 278 10.23 -10.97 -45.34
N PHE A 279 11.53 -11.23 -45.53
CA PHE A 279 12.47 -11.34 -44.42
C PHE A 279 13.94 -11.11 -44.80
N ILE A 280 14.72 -10.81 -43.78
CA ILE A 280 16.18 -10.86 -43.78
C ILE A 280 16.61 -11.95 -42.80
N GLU A 281 17.47 -12.85 -43.23
CA GLU A 281 18.02 -13.93 -42.42
C GLU A 281 19.55 -13.97 -42.52
N LEU A 282 20.21 -14.08 -41.37
CA LEU A 282 21.64 -14.28 -41.25
C LEU A 282 21.87 -15.62 -40.54
N SER A 283 22.49 -16.57 -41.23
CA SER A 283 22.91 -17.85 -40.67
C SER A 283 24.41 -18.03 -40.84
N SER A 284 24.97 -19.08 -40.23
CA SER A 284 26.38 -19.47 -40.40
C SER A 284 26.74 -19.88 -41.84
N HIS A 285 25.75 -20.18 -42.69
CA HIS A 285 25.97 -20.70 -44.04
C HIS A 285 25.53 -19.74 -45.15
N ARG A 286 24.56 -18.87 -44.87
CA ARG A 286 23.94 -18.00 -45.87
C ARG A 286 23.33 -16.76 -45.22
N VAL A 287 23.51 -15.61 -45.87
CA VAL A 287 22.67 -14.43 -45.66
C VAL A 287 21.63 -14.39 -46.77
N ARG A 288 20.35 -14.28 -46.42
CA ARG A 288 19.24 -14.26 -47.37
C ARG A 288 18.39 -13.01 -47.16
N LEU A 289 18.22 -12.26 -48.24
CA LEU A 289 17.19 -11.24 -48.38
C LEU A 289 16.10 -11.82 -49.26
N HIS A 290 14.87 -11.89 -48.74
CA HIS A 290 13.72 -12.48 -49.43
C HIS A 290 12.56 -11.50 -49.39
N ALA A 291 11.99 -11.20 -50.55
CA ALA A 291 10.85 -10.31 -50.69
C ALA A 291 9.72 -11.04 -51.44
N GLU A 292 8.50 -10.93 -50.91
CA GLU A 292 7.26 -11.39 -51.55
C GLU A 292 6.61 -10.27 -52.40
N VAL A 293 7.21 -9.08 -52.34
CA VAL A 293 6.84 -7.87 -53.08
C VAL A 293 8.07 -7.34 -53.80
N ASP A 294 7.91 -6.23 -54.53
CA ASP A 294 9.02 -5.58 -55.23
C ASP A 294 10.20 -5.28 -54.29
N LEU A 295 11.38 -5.77 -54.66
CA LEU A 295 12.63 -5.51 -53.95
C LEU A 295 13.38 -4.36 -54.61
N GLU A 296 13.35 -3.19 -53.98
CA GLU A 296 14.13 -2.02 -54.41
C GLU A 296 15.42 -1.89 -53.58
N ILE A 297 16.57 -1.85 -54.27
CA ILE A 297 17.89 -1.55 -53.66
C ILE A 297 18.41 -0.28 -54.33
N ASP A 298 18.22 0.87 -53.68
CA ASP A 298 18.60 2.19 -54.22
C ASP A 298 19.71 2.86 -53.39
N ALA A 299 20.57 3.63 -54.06
CA ALA A 299 21.58 4.49 -53.46
C ALA A 299 21.67 5.83 -54.21
N PRO A 300 20.70 6.76 -54.02
CA PRO A 300 20.63 8.01 -54.77
C PRO A 300 21.92 8.83 -54.71
N GLY A 301 22.53 9.07 -55.88
CA GLY A 301 23.78 9.83 -56.00
C GLY A 301 25.01 9.15 -55.39
N ARG A 302 24.92 7.85 -55.09
CA ARG A 302 25.99 7.05 -54.46
C ARG A 302 26.23 5.76 -55.26
N ALA A 303 27.37 5.12 -55.01
CA ALA A 303 27.70 3.86 -55.65
C ALA A 303 27.19 2.68 -54.81
N ILE A 304 26.51 1.72 -55.46
CA ILE A 304 26.25 0.38 -54.90
C ILE A 304 27.43 -0.53 -55.27
N THR A 305 28.10 -1.11 -54.28
CA THR A 305 29.24 -2.02 -54.51
C THR A 305 28.91 -3.42 -54.04
N ILE A 306 28.76 -4.35 -54.98
CA ILE A 306 28.57 -5.79 -54.71
C ILE A 306 29.90 -6.48 -55.04
N ARG A 307 30.47 -7.20 -54.07
CA ARG A 307 31.73 -7.95 -54.25
C ARG A 307 31.54 -9.39 -53.78
N GLY A 308 31.84 -10.32 -54.66
CA GLY A 308 31.84 -11.76 -54.39
C GLY A 308 32.86 -12.45 -55.29
N LYS A 309 33.21 -13.69 -54.93
CA LYS A 309 34.01 -14.55 -55.82
C LYS A 309 33.26 -14.86 -57.13
N SER A 310 31.93 -14.96 -57.04
CA SER A 310 30.97 -15.04 -58.15
C SER A 310 29.79 -14.11 -57.84
N ILE A 311 29.18 -13.53 -58.89
CA ILE A 311 27.95 -12.75 -58.82
C ILE A 311 27.08 -13.22 -59.98
N ASP A 312 25.96 -13.85 -59.66
CA ASP A 312 25.07 -14.50 -60.62
C ASP A 312 23.72 -13.76 -60.64
N PHE A 313 23.20 -13.49 -61.83
CA PHE A 313 21.88 -12.89 -62.05
C PHE A 313 21.00 -13.91 -62.78
N GLU A 314 19.96 -14.39 -62.10
CA GLU A 314 19.07 -15.45 -62.59
C GLU A 314 17.61 -14.96 -62.62
N SER A 315 16.83 -15.42 -63.59
CA SER A 315 15.37 -15.25 -63.64
C SER A 315 14.69 -16.52 -63.15
N ALA A 316 13.81 -16.39 -62.15
CA ALA A 316 12.98 -17.49 -61.65
C ALA A 316 11.81 -17.80 -62.60
#